data_AF-A0A411HNI0-F1
#
_entry.id   AF-A0A411HNI0-F1
#
_cell.length_a   1.000
_cell.length_b   1.000
_cell.length_c   1.000
_cell.angle_alpha   90.00
_cell.angle_beta   90.00
_cell.angle_gamma   90.00
#
_symmetry.space_group_name_H-M   'P 1'
#
loop_
_entity.id
_entity.type
_entity.pdbx_description
1 polymer ?
#
loop_
_entity_poly.entity_id
_entity_poly.type
_entity_poly.pdbx_seq_one_letter_code
_entity_poly.pdbx_strand_id
1 'polypeptide(L)' 'MTTSISDPEFEQTLTLRQSFEVLYAFLEQFNSRGTQETDVLASWLELLQDGGTADPAQLDDFVKSARAVLARGT' A
#
# COMPACT_ATOMS: atom_id res chain seq x y z
N MET A 1 8.84 -13.94 4.57
CA MET A 1 8.95 -13.31 3.24
C MET A 1 9.11 -11.84 3.48
N THR A 2 10.15 -11.22 2.94
CA THR A 2 10.40 -9.77 3.08
C THR A 2 9.58 -9.06 2.02
N THR A 3 8.55 -8.33 2.43
CA THR A 3 7.73 -7.53 1.52
C THR A 3 8.58 -6.38 0.99
N SER A 4 8.78 -6.30 -0.33
CA SER A 4 9.55 -5.24 -1.00
C SER A 4 8.67 -4.58 -2.06
N ILE A 5 8.89 -3.30 -2.33
CA ILE A 5 8.22 -2.62 -3.45
C ILE A 5 8.63 -3.21 -4.81
N SER A 6 9.78 -3.89 -4.86
CA SER A 6 10.30 -4.61 -6.03
C SER A 6 9.87 -6.08 -6.05
N ASP A 7 8.83 -6.47 -5.30
CA ASP A 7 8.27 -7.81 -5.38
C ASP A 7 7.67 -8.03 -6.78
N PRO A 8 8.14 -9.04 -7.55
CA PRO A 8 7.62 -9.32 -8.90
C PRO A 8 6.13 -9.64 -8.93
N GLU A 9 5.56 -10.15 -7.83
CA GLU A 9 4.11 -10.36 -7.70
C GLU A 9 3.35 -9.02 -7.65
N PHE A 10 4.03 -7.95 -7.22
CA PHE A 10 3.50 -6.60 -7.05
C PHE A 10 3.82 -5.67 -8.23
N GLU A 11 4.80 -6.03 -9.08
CA GLU A 11 5.11 -5.34 -10.35
C GLU A 11 4.06 -5.63 -11.43
N GLN A 12 2.82 -5.18 -11.22
CA GLN A 12 1.73 -5.30 -12.18
C GLN A 12 1.35 -3.94 -12.77
N THR A 13 0.98 -3.91 -14.06
CA THR A 13 0.40 -2.71 -14.67
C THR A 13 -1.05 -2.56 -14.24
N LEU A 14 -1.34 -1.56 -13.42
CA LEU A 14 -2.70 -1.24 -12.98
C LEU A 14 -3.38 -0.25 -13.92
N THR A 15 -4.69 -0.39 -14.12
CA THR A 15 -5.50 0.69 -14.69
C THR A 15 -5.61 1.84 -13.69
N LEU A 16 -5.82 3.07 -14.18
CA LEU A 16 -6.01 4.24 -13.31
C LEU A 16 -7.14 4.03 -12.28
N ARG A 17 -8.23 3.36 -12.68
CA ARG A 17 -9.33 2.99 -11.78
C ARG A 17 -8.83 2.12 -10.63
N GLN A 18 -8.11 1.04 -10.94
CA GLN A 18 -7.58 0.12 -9.93
C GLN A 18 -6.61 0.85 -9.00
N SER A 19 -5.76 1.75 -9.51
CA SER A 19 -4.87 2.56 -8.67
C SER A 19 -5.63 3.41 -7.64
N PHE A 20 -6.74 4.05 -8.05
CA PHE A 20 -7.60 4.80 -7.13
C PHE A 20 -8.31 3.92 -6.11
N GLU A 21 -8.80 2.74 -6.52
CA GLU A 21 -9.47 1.80 -5.61
C GLU A 21 -8.52 1.23 -4.56
N VAL A 22 -7.28 0.91 -4.96
CA VAL A 22 -6.23 0.46 -4.02
C VAL A 22 -5.89 1.55 -3.01
N LEU A 23 -5.67 2.78 -3.48
CA LEU A 23 -5.37 3.91 -2.59
C LEU A 23 -6.51 4.16 -1.60
N TYR A 24 -7.76 4.14 -2.07
CA TYR A 24 -8.93 4.34 -1.22
C TYR A 24 -9.05 3.26 -0.13
N ALA A 25 -8.94 1.98 -0.51
CA ALA A 25 -9.02 0.86 0.42
C ALA A 25 -7.92 0.93 1.51
N PHE A 26 -6.71 1.31 1.12
CA PHE A 26 -5.61 1.51 2.05
C PHE A 26 -5.87 2.66 3.03
N LEU A 27 -6.34 3.81 2.54
CA LEU A 27 -6.68 4.96 3.39
C LEU A 27 -7.85 4.65 4.34
N GLU A 28 -8.84 3.89 3.89
CA GLU A 28 -9.95 3.42 4.73
C GLU A 28 -9.43 2.53 5.87
N GLN A 29 -8.57 1.55 5.56
CA GLN A 29 -7.93 0.70 6.57
C GLN A 29 -7.09 1.52 7.54
N PHE A 30 -6.25 2.42 7.03
CA PHE A 30 -5.36 3.26 7.82
C PHE A 30 -6.14 4.09 8.85
N ASN A 31 -7.21 4.75 8.41
CA ASN A 31 -8.04 5.59 9.27
C ASN A 31 -8.95 4.81 10.23
N SER A 32 -9.22 3.53 9.97
CA SER A 32 -10.03 2.69 10.86
C SER A 32 -9.40 2.47 12.24
N ARG A 33 -8.08 2.66 12.37
CA ARG A 33 -7.32 2.48 13.62
C ARG A 33 -7.21 3.76 14.46
N GLY A 34 -7.89 4.83 14.04
CA GLY A 34 -7.83 6.17 14.63
C GLY A 34 -7.48 7.18 13.55
N THR A 35 -8.10 8.37 13.58
CA THR A 35 -7.84 9.43 12.61
C THR A 35 -6.40 9.88 12.76
N GLN A 36 -5.53 9.44 11.84
CA GLN A 36 -4.21 10.01 11.70
C GLN A 36 -4.24 10.94 10.49
N GLU A 37 -3.73 12.15 10.69
CA GLU A 37 -3.63 13.15 9.64
C GLU A 37 -2.86 12.55 8.43
N THR A 38 -3.25 12.91 7.22
CA THR A 38 -2.66 12.37 5.98
C THR A 38 -1.17 12.74 5.83
N ASP A 39 -0.69 13.73 6.58
CA ASP A 39 0.72 14.09 6.67
C ASP A 39 1.58 13.03 7.38
N VAL A 40 1.02 12.33 8.38
CA VAL A 40 1.68 11.21 9.05
C VAL A 40 1.92 10.08 8.06
N LEU A 41 0.95 9.81 7.19
CA LEU A 41 1.09 8.85 6.12
C LEU A 41 2.27 9.21 5.20
N ALA A 42 2.39 10.49 4.81
CA ALA A 42 3.48 10.96 3.97
C ALA A 42 4.86 10.84 4.66
N SER A 43 4.92 10.93 5.99
CA SER A 43 6.16 10.72 6.75
C SER A 43 6.59 9.25 6.85
N TRP A 44 5.67 8.30 6.66
CA TRP A 44 5.96 6.86 6.73
C TRP A 44 6.24 6.24 5.35
N LEU A 45 6.02 7.01 4.29
CA LEU A 45 6.38 6.67 2.91
C LEU A 45 7.88 6.86 2.61
N GLU A 46 8.73 7.03 3.63
CA GLU A 46 10.18 7.04 3.42
C GLU A 46 10.63 5.69 2.86
N LEU A 47 11.01 5.73 1.58
CA LEU A 47 11.71 4.66 0.91
C LEU A 47 13.16 4.65 1.38
N LEU A 48 13.59 3.50 1.89
CA LEU A 48 15.00 3.27 2.20
C LEU A 48 15.80 3.18 0.89
N GLN A 49 17.12 3.40 0.99
CA GLN A 49 18.00 3.40 -0.19
C GLN A 49 18.01 2.09 -0.97
N ASP A 50 17.60 0.99 -0.33
CA ASP A 50 17.48 -0.35 -0.91
C ASP A 50 16.11 -0.61 -1.54
N GLY A 51 15.23 0.39 -1.59
CA GLY A 51 13.84 0.23 -2.04
C GLY A 51 12.92 -0.39 -0.99
N GLY A 52 13.40 -0.62 0.23
CA GLY A 52 12.57 -0.97 1.37
C GLY A 52 11.74 0.20 1.89
N THR A 53 10.98 -0.04 2.94
CA THR A 53 10.24 1.00 3.67
C THR A 53 10.73 1.10 5.10
N ALA A 54 10.68 2.30 5.69
CA ALA A 54 10.90 2.49 7.11
C ALA A 54 9.82 1.82 7.99
N ASP A 55 8.64 1.48 7.43
CA ASP A 55 7.56 0.77 8.12
C ASP A 55 7.09 -0.48 7.33
N PRO A 56 7.74 -1.64 7.55
CA PRO A 56 7.36 -2.89 6.90
C PRO A 56 5.94 -3.37 7.20
N ALA A 57 5.37 -3.00 8.36
CA ALA A 57 4.01 -3.40 8.72
C ALA A 57 2.98 -2.63 7.89
N GLN A 58 3.25 -1.35 7.62
CA GLN A 58 2.40 -0.55 6.76
C GLN A 58 2.46 -0.97 5.29
N LEU A 59 3.64 -1.36 4.80
CA LEU A 59 3.77 -1.95 3.47
C LEU A 59 2.96 -3.25 3.35
N ASP A 60 2.99 -4.12 4.36
CA ASP A 60 2.17 -5.34 4.37
C ASP A 60 0.65 -5.03 4.35
N ASP A 61 0.22 -4.03 5.11
CA ASP A 61 -1.18 -3.55 5.10
C ASP A 61 -1.58 -2.98 3.71
N PHE A 62 -0.71 -2.22 3.06
CA PHE A 62 -0.91 -1.75 1.69
C PHE A 62 -1.01 -2.91 0.69
N VAL A 63 -0.09 -3.89 0.76
CA VAL A 63 -0.07 -5.07 -0.11
C VAL A 63 -1.35 -5.90 0.04
N LYS A 64 -1.85 -6.08 1.27
CA LYS A 64 -3.13 -6.75 1.53
C LYS A 64 -4.32 -6.01 0.92
N SER A 65 -4.37 -4.69 1.09
CA SER A 65 -5.40 -3.84 0.48
C SER A 65 -5.39 -3.96 -1.04
N ALA A 66 -4.20 -3.90 -1.65
CA ALA A 66 -4.04 -4.04 -3.09
C ALA A 66 -4.53 -5.40 -3.60
N ARG A 67 -4.10 -6.50 -2.98
CA ARG A 67 -4.54 -7.86 -3.34
C ARG A 67 -6.06 -8.01 -3.22
N ALA A 68 -6.68 -7.46 -2.17
CA ALA A 68 -8.12 -7.53 -1.96
C ALA A 68 -8.93 -6.79 -3.05
N VAL A 69 -8.44 -5.64 -3.51
CA VAL A 69 -9.07 -4.88 -4.61
C VAL A 69 -8.91 -5.63 -5.94
N LEU A 70 -7.70 -6.09 -6.26
CA LEU A 70 -7.41 -6.74 -7.53
C LEU A 70 -8.17 -8.06 -7.70
N ALA A 71 -8.39 -8.82 -6.62
CA ALA A 71 -9.19 -10.05 -6.65
C ALA A 71 -10.69 -9.82 -6.94
N ARG A 72 -11.20 -8.59 -6.82
CA ARG A 72 -12.60 -8.24 -7.13
C ARG A 72 -12.80 -7.76 -8.56
N GLY A 73 -11.72 -7.42 -9.26
CA GLY A 73 -11.72 -6.86 -10.62
C GLY A 73 -11.56 -7.88 -11.75
N THR A 74 -11.47 -9.18 -11.42
CA THR A 74 -11.44 -10.33 -12.33
C THR A 74 -12.72 -11.12 -12.26
#